data_AF-A0ABD3WYZ9-F1
#
_entry.id   AF-A0ABD3WYZ9-F1
#
_cell.length_a   1.000
_cell.length_b   1.000
_cell.length_c   1.000
_cell.angle_alpha   90.00
_cell.angle_beta   90.00
_cell.angle_gamma   90.00
#
_symmetry.space_group_name_H-M   'P 1'
#
loop_
_entity.id
_entity.type
_entity.pdbx_description
1 polymer ?
#
loop_
_entity_poly.entity_id
_entity_poly.type
_entity_poly.pdbx_seq_one_letter_code
_entity_poly.pdbx_strand_id
1 'polypeptide(L)'
;MDLSGVPTPTMDWENSNLTTSWAKFQQHCELIFNGPMSRRSDAVKANYVLLWVGDKGRDIFNTWTLTEDDKKDPTVIFTKFNHYVQPKLKPVFARFKFNKNFKKW
;
A
#
# COMPACT_ATOMS: atom_id res chain seq x y z
N MET A 1 -20.20 -11.01 7.40
CA MET A 1 -19.65 -9.76 6.84
C MET A 1 -20.21 -9.67 5.43
N ASP A 2 -21.21 -8.84 5.21
CA ASP A 2 -22.01 -8.87 3.97
C ASP A 2 -21.31 -8.06 2.85
N LEU A 3 -20.15 -8.56 2.43
CA LEU A 3 -19.51 -8.21 1.17
C LEU A 3 -19.95 -9.20 0.08
N SER A 4 -21.19 -9.70 0.15
CA SER A 4 -21.67 -10.84 -0.63
C SER A 4 -21.42 -10.64 -2.13
N GLY A 5 -20.43 -11.35 -2.68
CA GLY A 5 -20.08 -11.36 -4.09
C GLY A 5 -18.95 -10.40 -4.53
N VAL A 6 -18.46 -9.51 -3.66
CA VAL A 6 -17.29 -8.66 -3.98
C VAL A 6 -16.02 -9.34 -3.45
N PRO A 7 -15.01 -9.58 -4.30
CA PRO A 7 -13.75 -10.17 -3.83
C PRO A 7 -13.11 -9.26 -2.77
N THR A 8 -12.57 -9.85 -1.71
CA THR A 8 -11.88 -9.05 -0.68
C THR A 8 -10.51 -8.61 -1.18
N PRO A 9 -10.06 -7.39 -0.85
CA PRO A 9 -8.69 -6.98 -1.09
C PRO A 9 -7.75 -7.89 -0.31
N THR A 10 -6.65 -8.28 -0.94
CA THR A 10 -5.58 -9.05 -0.30
C THR A 10 -4.26 -8.57 -0.88
N MET A 11 -3.31 -8.22 -0.02
CA MET A 11 -1.98 -7.82 -0.46
C MET A 11 -1.13 -9.04 -0.81
N ASP A 12 -0.61 -9.08 -2.04
CA ASP A 12 0.36 -10.08 -2.49
C ASP A 12 1.79 -9.59 -2.17
N TRP A 13 2.31 -10.08 -1.04
CA TRP A 13 3.66 -9.79 -0.55
C TRP A 13 4.77 -10.64 -1.17
N GLU A 14 4.42 -11.63 -2.00
CA GLU A 14 5.38 -12.52 -2.67
C GLU A 14 5.71 -12.04 -4.08
N ASN A 15 4.93 -11.07 -4.58
CA ASN A 15 5.16 -10.46 -5.88
C ASN A 15 6.56 -9.83 -6.02
N SER A 16 7.21 -10.06 -7.15
CA SER A 16 8.50 -9.42 -7.48
C SER A 16 8.38 -7.91 -7.66
N ASN A 17 7.20 -7.41 -8.03
CA ASN A 17 6.90 -5.98 -8.16
C ASN A 17 5.94 -5.52 -7.07
N LEU A 18 6.46 -5.42 -5.83
CA LEU A 18 5.69 -5.00 -4.66
C LEU A 18 5.00 -3.65 -4.83
N THR A 19 5.62 -2.69 -5.51
CA THR A 19 5.02 -1.36 -5.76
C THR A 19 3.74 -1.47 -6.60
N THR A 20 3.75 -2.32 -7.63
CA THR A 20 2.57 -2.52 -8.48
C THR A 20 1.49 -3.33 -7.76
N SER A 21 1.87 -4.36 -7.00
CA SER A 21 0.93 -5.12 -6.17
C SER A 21 0.27 -4.24 -5.11
N TRP A 22 1.04 -3.37 -4.47
CA TRP A 22 0.53 -2.40 -3.51
C TRP A 22 -0.46 -1.42 -4.15
N ALA A 23 -0.13 -0.87 -5.32
CA ALA A 23 -1.03 0.05 -6.02
C ALA A 23 -2.38 -0.62 -6.37
N LYS A 24 -2.36 -1.87 -6.84
CA LYS A 24 -3.58 -2.65 -7.10
C LYS A 24 -4.37 -2.92 -5.81
N PHE A 25 -3.68 -3.27 -4.73
CA PHE A 25 -4.29 -3.48 -3.42
C PHE A 25 -4.98 -2.21 -2.89
N GLN A 26 -4.27 -1.07 -2.93
CA GLN A 26 -4.80 0.22 -2.50
C GLN A 26 -6.02 0.61 -3.34
N GLN A 27 -5.94 0.50 -4.67
CA GLN A 27 -7.06 0.77 -5.57
C GLN A 27 -8.29 -0.09 -5.22
N HIS A 28 -8.10 -1.38 -4.92
CA HIS A 28 -9.19 -2.26 -4.54
C HIS A 28 -9.83 -1.84 -3.19
N CYS A 29 -9.01 -1.46 -2.20
CA CYS A 29 -9.52 -0.93 -0.94
C CYS A 29 -10.34 0.35 -1.14
N GLU A 30 -9.85 1.28 -1.95
CA GLU A 30 -10.54 2.55 -2.27
C GLU A 30 -11.89 2.31 -2.96
N LEU A 31 -11.97 1.35 -3.89
CA LEU A 31 -13.24 0.96 -4.51
C LEU A 31 -14.25 0.45 -3.48
N ILE A 32 -13.82 -0.35 -2.51
CA ILE A 32 -14.70 -0.83 -1.44
C ILE A 32 -15.10 0.31 -0.49
N PHE A 33 -14.16 1.18 -0.14
CA PHE A 33 -14.41 2.33 0.73
C PHE A 33 -15.35 3.35 0.10
N ASN A 34 -15.32 3.52 -1.23
CA ASN A 34 -16.22 4.42 -1.93
C ASN A 34 -17.56 3.76 -2.29
N GLY A 35 -17.64 2.43 -2.33
CA GLY A 35 -18.86 1.68 -2.58
C GLY A 35 -19.48 1.12 -1.29
N PRO A 36 -19.38 -0.21 -1.04
CA PRO A 36 -20.04 -0.89 0.09
C PRO A 36 -19.74 -0.31 1.48
N MET A 37 -18.58 0.32 1.67
CA MET A 37 -18.14 0.85 2.97
C MET A 37 -18.14 2.39 3.04
N SER A 38 -18.77 3.07 2.10
CA SER A 38 -18.84 4.55 2.05
C SER A 38 -19.37 5.19 3.34
N ARG A 39 -20.31 4.53 4.01
CA ARG A 39 -20.93 5.01 5.26
C ARG A 39 -20.17 4.62 6.53
N ARG A 40 -19.08 3.86 6.41
CA ARG A 40 -18.27 3.44 7.58
C ARG A 40 -17.32 4.56 7.97
N SER A 41 -17.03 4.66 9.27
CA SER A 41 -16.02 5.60 9.77
C SER A 41 -14.63 5.21 9.28
N ASP A 42 -13.74 6.18 9.23
CA ASP A 42 -12.37 5.96 8.77
C ASP A 42 -11.60 5.01 9.68
N ALA A 43 -11.85 5.04 10.99
CA ALA A 43 -11.31 4.06 11.93
C ALA A 43 -11.70 2.62 11.58
N VAL A 44 -12.94 2.40 11.13
CA VAL A 44 -13.39 1.08 10.69
C VAL A 44 -12.69 0.69 9.38
N LYS A 45 -12.58 1.62 8.42
CA LYS A 45 -11.86 1.40 7.16
C LYS A 45 -10.38 1.08 7.41
N ALA A 46 -9.71 1.78 8.32
CA ALA A 46 -8.33 1.54 8.73
C ALA A 46 -8.14 0.10 9.27
N ASN A 47 -9.04 -0.37 10.13
CA ASN A 47 -9.03 -1.76 10.59
C ASN A 47 -9.18 -2.76 9.44
N TYR A 48 -10.04 -2.46 8.44
CA TYR A 48 -10.16 -3.30 7.25
C TYR A 48 -8.88 -3.33 6.41
N VAL A 49 -8.19 -2.20 6.23
CA VAL A 49 -6.87 -2.18 5.57
C VAL A 49 -5.92 -3.14 6.29
N LEU A 50 -5.85 -3.07 7.63
CA LEU A 50 -4.97 -3.93 8.41
C LEU A 50 -5.37 -5.41 8.39
N LEU A 51 -6.65 -5.73 8.19
CA LEU A 51 -7.10 -7.11 7.98
C LEU A 51 -6.64 -7.62 6.61
N TRP A 52 -6.86 -6.83 5.56
CA TRP A 52 -6.60 -7.19 4.16
C TRP A 52 -5.12 -7.16 3.76
N VAL A 53 -4.31 -6.40 4.50
CA VAL A 53 -2.85 -6.38 4.29
C VAL A 53 -2.18 -7.68 4.74
N GLY A 54 -2.86 -8.51 5.53
CA GLY A 54 -2.34 -9.80 6.00
C GLY A 54 -1.27 -9.71 7.09
N ASP A 55 -0.81 -10.86 7.58
CA ASP A 55 0.09 -10.96 8.74
C ASP A 55 1.40 -10.19 8.53
N LYS A 56 2.08 -10.42 7.40
CA LYS A 56 3.32 -9.71 7.05
C LYS A 56 3.15 -8.20 7.04
N GLY A 57 2.02 -7.70 6.54
CA GLY A 57 1.72 -6.27 6.54
C GLY A 57 1.49 -5.73 7.95
N ARG A 58 0.82 -6.49 8.81
CA ARG A 58 0.61 -6.14 10.23
C ARG A 58 1.92 -6.13 11.01
N ASP A 59 2.83 -7.06 10.74
CA ASP A 59 4.17 -7.07 11.36
C ASP A 59 4.94 -5.79 11.01
N ILE A 60 4.92 -5.39 9.73
CA ILE A 60 5.52 -4.13 9.28
C ILE A 60 4.86 -2.93 9.96
N PHE A 61 3.53 -2.89 10.00
CA PHE A 61 2.76 -1.81 10.64
C PHE A 61 3.12 -1.65 12.11
N ASN A 62 3.26 -2.77 12.84
CA ASN A 62 3.62 -2.77 14.26
C ASN A 62 5.04 -2.25 14.53
N THR A 63 5.92 -2.19 13.53
CA THR A 63 7.24 -1.55 13.66
C THR A 63 7.18 -0.02 13.65
N TRP A 64 6.06 0.58 13.25
CA TRP A 64 5.92 2.02 13.15
C TRP A 64 5.39 2.64 14.43
N THR A 65 6.04 3.72 14.88
CA THR A 65 5.52 4.55 15.96
C THR A 65 4.50 5.54 15.38
N LEU A 66 3.21 5.19 15.49
CA LEU A 66 2.07 6.03 15.08
C LEU A 66 1.23 6.41 16.29
N THR A 67 0.62 7.60 16.25
CA THR A 67 -0.33 8.02 17.28
C THR A 67 -1.64 7.24 17.14
N GLU A 68 -2.46 7.23 18.20
CA GLU A 68 -3.77 6.54 18.15
C GLU A 68 -4.73 7.15 17.11
N ASP A 69 -4.56 8.42 16.76
CA ASP A 69 -5.36 9.06 15.72
C ASP A 69 -4.84 8.73 14.32
N ASP A 70 -3.51 8.67 14.14
CA ASP A 70 -2.91 8.20 12.88
C ASP A 70 -3.33 6.76 12.53
N LYS A 71 -3.45 5.89 13.54
CA LYS A 71 -3.89 4.50 13.36
C LYS A 71 -5.33 4.38 12.89
N LYS A 72 -6.15 5.42 13.08
CA LYS A 72 -7.55 5.46 12.65
C LYS A 72 -7.73 6.06 11.26
N ASP A 73 -6.69 6.68 10.69
CA ASP A 73 -6.75 7.28 9.36
C ASP A 73 -6.19 6.31 8.30
N PRO A 74 -7.03 5.74 7.42
CA PRO A 74 -6.56 4.85 6.36
C PRO A 74 -5.59 5.55 5.40
N THR A 75 -5.68 6.87 5.23
CA THR A 75 -4.79 7.66 4.36
C THR A 75 -3.36 7.67 4.89
N VAL A 76 -3.20 7.84 6.20
CA VAL A 76 -1.88 7.79 6.87
C VAL A 76 -1.29 6.39 6.73
N ILE A 77 -2.11 5.35 6.93
CA ILE A 77 -1.70 3.96 6.76
C ILE A 77 -1.20 3.70 5.34
N PHE A 78 -1.99 4.06 4.32
CA PHE A 78 -1.59 3.91 2.91
C PHE A 78 -0.30 4.67 2.60
N THR A 79 -0.13 5.87 3.13
CA THR A 79 1.07 6.69 2.92
C THR A 79 2.32 6.00 3.47
N LYS A 80 2.25 5.48 4.70
CA LYS A 80 3.38 4.76 5.34
C LYS A 80 3.75 3.50 4.58
N PHE A 81 2.76 2.73 4.14
CA PHE A 81 3.02 1.56 3.31
C PHE A 81 3.57 1.93 1.93
N ASN A 82 3.07 2.98 1.28
CA ASN A 82 3.63 3.49 0.03
C ASN A 82 5.13 3.79 0.17
N HIS A 83 5.54 4.47 1.24
CA HIS A 83 6.96 4.69 1.53
C HIS A 83 7.76 3.40 1.78
N TYR A 84 7.14 2.38 2.35
CA TYR A 84 7.76 1.09 2.59
C TYR A 84 7.94 0.26 1.31
N VAL A 85 6.92 0.20 0.46
CA VAL A 85 6.93 -0.62 -0.77
C VAL A 85 7.65 0.07 -1.93
N GLN A 86 7.81 1.39 -1.90
CA GLN A 86 8.60 2.07 -2.91
C GLN A 86 10.05 1.61 -2.84
N PRO A 87 10.67 1.28 -3.99
CA PRO A 87 12.08 0.96 -3.99
C PRO A 87 12.83 2.16 -3.41
N LYS A 88 13.63 1.91 -2.37
CA LYS A 88 14.62 2.89 -1.89
C LYS A 88 15.55 3.15 -3.05
N LEU A 89 15.26 4.17 -3.86
CA LEU A 89 16.08 4.59 -4.97
C LEU A 89 17.44 5.00 -4.38
N LYS A 90 18.38 4.05 -4.35
CA LYS A 90 19.78 4.39 -4.19
C LYS A 90 20.14 5.23 -5.43
N PRO A 91 20.81 6.40 -5.27
CA PRO A 91 21.19 7.28 -6.37
C PRO A 91 21.95 6.59 -7.53
N VAL A 92 22.46 5.38 -7.31
CA VAL A 92 23.23 4.57 -8.25
C VAL A 92 22.46 4.22 -9.53
N PHE A 93 21.11 4.15 -9.52
CA PHE A 93 20.34 3.91 -10.75
C PHE A 93 20.31 5.10 -11.73
N ALA A 94 20.58 6.32 -11.27
CA ALA A 94 20.68 7.49 -12.14
C ALA A 94 21.92 7.40 -13.05
N ARG A 95 23.00 6.76 -12.58
CA ARG A 95 24.25 6.61 -13.35
C ARG A 95 24.12 5.62 -14.51
N PHE A 96 23.25 4.61 -14.39
CA PHE A 96 23.07 3.60 -15.44
C PHE A 96 22.32 4.13 -16.66
N LYS A 97 21.41 5.11 -16.49
CA LYS A 97 20.73 5.75 -17.64
C LYS A 97 21.56 6.87 -18.29
N PHE A 98 22.54 7.45 -17.58
CA PHE A 98 23.33 8.56 -18.14
C PHE A 98 24.45 8.11 -19.10
N ASN A 99 24.91 6.86 -19.02
CA ASN A 99 26.05 6.38 -19.82
C ASN A 99 25.67 5.66 -21.14
N LYS A 100 24.40 5.71 -21.58
CA LYS A 100 23.97 5.15 -22.87
C LYS A 100 23.87 6.18 -24.01
N ASN A 101 24.01 7.48 -23.72
CA ASN A 101 23.79 8.53 -24.72
C ASN A 101 25.06 9.28 -25.17
N PHE A 102 26.26 8.84 -24.78
CA PHE A 102 27.52 9.45 -25.23
C PHE A 102 28.41 8.46 -25.98
N LYS A 103 27.94 7.93 -27.11
CA LYS A 103 28.80 7.48 -28.21
C LYS A 103 28.04 7.60 -29.53
N LYS A 104 28.18 8.74 -30.19
CA LYS A 104 28.26 8.92 -31.66
C LYS A 104 28.15 10.42 -31.98
N TRP A 105 29.30 11.06 -32.13
CA TRP A 105 29.64 12.00 -33.22
C TRP A 105 31.14 11.85 -33.45
#